data_AF-H2ZA68-F1
#
_entry.id   AF-H2ZA68-F1
#
_cell.length_a   1.000
_cell.length_b   1.000
_cell.length_c   1.000
_cell.angle_alpha   90.00
_cell.angle_beta   90.00
_cell.angle_gamma   90.00
#
_symmetry.space_group_name_H-M   'P 1'
#
loop_
_entity.id
_entity.type
_entity.pdbx_description
1 polymer ?
#
loop_
_entity_poly.entity_id
_entity_poly.type
_entity_poly.pdbx_seq_one_letter_code
_entity_poly.pdbx_strand_id
1 'polypeptide(L)'
;MENDVILVTEELDGGNWLRGVNGGKEGIFPSNYAQPLSNPYLVAHDFPAQQEGDLELCTNEVVDVSVENGDWFTGSVMREGEKVEGMFPANFVTKMEVDVPVDIFAIGFEEMVELNAGNIVNTSQANQQAWAQELQKTISVKCDYELVGSEQLVGVCLYVFARKPLSLHVRDLSICTAKTGMGGTTGNKGAVGISLTLFNSSLCFVCSHFAAGQTQIQERNNDYEEITNRLVFSKSRSLLCHDYVFWCGD
;
A
#
# COMPACT_ATOMS: atom_id res chain seq x y z
N MET A 1 -2.03 -26.09 15.36
CA MET A 1 -2.32 -27.51 15.08
C MET A 1 -2.01 -27.74 13.62
N GLU A 2 -1.83 -28.99 13.20
CA GLU A 2 -1.60 -29.33 11.79
C GLU A 2 -2.73 -28.70 10.93
N ASN A 3 -2.37 -28.00 9.85
CA ASN A 3 -3.25 -27.27 8.92
C ASN A 3 -3.84 -25.92 9.37
N ASP A 4 -3.32 -25.31 10.45
CA ASP A 4 -3.65 -23.91 10.79
C ASP A 4 -3.01 -22.92 9.79
N VAL A 5 -3.80 -21.98 9.26
CA VAL A 5 -3.26 -20.84 8.50
C VAL A 5 -2.91 -19.70 9.45
N ILE A 6 -1.68 -19.22 9.35
CA ILE A 6 -1.17 -18.12 10.17
C ILE A 6 -0.81 -16.96 9.24
N LEU A 7 -1.35 -15.78 9.52
CA LEU A 7 -0.90 -14.55 8.86
C LEU A 7 0.46 -14.16 9.46
N VAL A 8 1.54 -14.34 8.70
CA VAL A 8 2.87 -13.90 9.11
C VAL A 8 2.92 -12.37 9.04
N THR A 9 3.20 -11.73 10.17
CA THR A 9 3.23 -10.27 10.28
C THR A 9 4.66 -9.71 10.27
N GLU A 10 5.64 -10.52 10.68
CA GLU A 10 7.04 -10.12 10.81
C GLU A 10 7.99 -11.33 10.75
N GLU A 11 9.14 -11.17 10.09
CA GLU A 11 10.26 -12.11 10.15
C GLU A 11 11.30 -11.63 11.18
N LEU A 12 11.76 -12.55 12.03
CA LEU A 12 12.68 -12.30 13.13
C LEU A 12 13.96 -13.12 12.93
N ASP A 13 15.06 -12.65 13.53
CA ASP A 13 16.37 -13.33 13.53
C ASP A 13 16.85 -13.79 12.15
N GLY A 14 16.70 -12.93 11.14
CA GLY A 14 17.10 -13.21 9.76
C GLY A 14 16.26 -14.29 9.08
N GLY A 15 15.00 -14.44 9.48
CA GLY A 15 14.04 -15.38 8.88
C GLY A 15 13.98 -16.75 9.56
N ASN A 16 14.68 -16.95 10.67
CA ASN A 16 14.62 -18.21 11.43
C ASN A 16 13.35 -18.33 12.27
N TRP A 17 12.77 -17.20 12.65
CA TRP A 17 11.56 -17.12 13.46
C TRP A 17 10.54 -16.23 12.76
N LEU A 18 9.28 -16.63 12.81
CA LEU A 18 8.16 -15.88 12.28
C LEU A 18 7.26 -15.47 13.42
N ARG A 19 6.80 -14.22 13.38
CA ARG A 19 5.68 -13.75 14.19
C ARG A 19 4.43 -13.77 13.31
N GLY A 20 3.33 -14.26 13.86
CA GLY A 20 2.08 -14.30 13.12
C GLY A 20 0.85 -14.34 14.00
N VAL A 21 -0.30 -14.15 13.35
CA VAL A 21 -1.62 -14.09 13.98
C VAL A 21 -2.50 -15.21 13.42
N ASN A 22 -3.14 -15.96 14.31
CA ASN A 22 -4.19 -16.93 13.98
C ASN A 22 -5.37 -16.75 14.93
N GLY A 23 -6.57 -16.50 14.39
CA GLY A 23 -7.79 -16.34 15.19
C GLY A 23 -7.70 -15.26 16.26
N GLY A 24 -6.99 -14.16 15.98
CA GLY A 24 -6.77 -13.05 16.91
C GLY A 24 -5.73 -13.32 18.02
N LYS A 25 -5.08 -14.49 18.00
CA LYS A 25 -3.93 -14.79 18.88
C LYS A 25 -2.64 -14.58 18.12
N GLU A 26 -1.72 -13.84 18.74
CA GLU A 26 -0.38 -13.60 18.21
C GLU A 26 0.63 -14.56 18.86
N GLY A 27 1.63 -15.01 18.09
CA GLY A 27 2.70 -15.85 18.59
C GLY A 27 3.93 -15.84 17.69
N ILE A 28 5.04 -16.39 18.21
CA ILE A 28 6.30 -16.58 17.49
C ILE A 28 6.53 -18.08 17.33
N PHE A 29 6.92 -18.50 16.13
CA PHE A 29 7.19 -19.91 15.80
C PHE A 29 8.38 -20.01 14.83
N PRO A 30 9.11 -21.15 14.83
CA PRO A 30 10.22 -21.34 13.92
C PRO A 30 9.72 -21.33 12.46
N SER A 31 10.46 -20.69 11.55
CA SER A 31 10.04 -20.57 10.15
C SER A 31 9.92 -21.91 9.44
N ASN A 32 10.71 -22.91 9.82
CA ASN A 32 10.67 -24.27 9.27
C ASN A 32 9.42 -25.09 9.68
N TYR A 33 8.50 -24.51 10.48
CA TYR A 33 7.23 -25.12 10.86
C TYR A 33 6.07 -24.59 10.03
N ALA A 34 6.32 -23.64 9.12
CA ALA A 34 5.31 -23.06 8.26
C ALA A 34 5.77 -23.11 6.80
N GLN A 35 4.79 -23.19 5.91
CA GLN A 35 4.99 -23.07 4.48
C GLN A 35 4.24 -21.82 3.98
N PRO A 36 4.90 -20.92 3.24
CA PRO A 36 4.21 -19.78 2.66
C PRO A 36 3.18 -20.26 1.64
N LEU A 37 1.97 -19.72 1.72
CA LEU A 37 0.90 -19.93 0.76
C LEU A 37 0.88 -18.73 -0.19
N SER A 38 0.79 -19.00 -1.50
CA SER A 38 0.82 -17.94 -2.52
C SER A 38 -0.59 -17.45 -2.88
N ASN A 39 -1.55 -18.36 -2.96
CA ASN A 39 -2.92 -18.11 -3.38
C ASN A 39 -3.85 -19.10 -2.65
N PRO A 40 -4.09 -18.89 -1.33
CA PRO A 40 -4.82 -19.85 -0.52
C PRO A 40 -6.33 -19.80 -0.76
N TYR A 41 -6.94 -20.99 -0.81
CA TYR A 41 -8.38 -21.18 -0.88
C TYR A 41 -8.83 -22.13 0.23
N LEU A 42 -9.97 -21.83 0.84
CA LEU A 42 -10.63 -22.70 1.82
C LEU A 42 -11.49 -23.71 1.08
N VAL A 43 -11.33 -25.00 1.39
CA VAL A 43 -12.19 -26.06 0.88
C VAL A 43 -13.57 -25.97 1.55
N ALA A 44 -14.60 -25.70 0.75
CA ALA A 44 -15.97 -25.59 1.20
C ALA A 44 -16.67 -26.95 1.34
N HIS A 45 -16.27 -27.93 0.51
CA HIS A 45 -16.86 -29.27 0.46
C HIS A 45 -15.82 -30.34 0.11
N ASP A 46 -16.04 -31.57 0.58
CA ASP A 46 -15.19 -32.71 0.24
C ASP A 46 -15.26 -33.02 -1.26
N PHE A 47 -14.11 -33.29 -1.87
CA PHE A 47 -13.99 -33.78 -3.25
C PHE A 47 -13.14 -35.06 -3.22
N PRO A 48 -13.72 -36.26 -3.38
CA PRO A 48 -12.92 -37.48 -3.48
C PRO A 48 -12.23 -37.52 -4.84
N ALA A 49 -10.95 -37.89 -4.87
CA ALA A 49 -10.21 -38.08 -6.12
C ALA A 49 -10.88 -39.18 -6.97
N GLN A 50 -11.20 -38.86 -8.22
CA GLN A 50 -11.95 -39.75 -9.12
C GLN A 50 -11.05 -40.43 -10.15
N GLN A 51 -9.94 -39.79 -10.50
CA GLN A 51 -8.97 -40.26 -11.49
C GLN A 51 -7.53 -39.88 -11.11
N GLU A 52 -6.56 -40.46 -11.81
CA GLU A 52 -5.15 -40.11 -11.65
C GLU A 52 -4.91 -38.63 -11.97
N GLY A 53 -4.29 -37.91 -11.02
CA GLY A 53 -4.04 -36.47 -11.13
C GLY A 53 -5.07 -35.58 -10.42
N ASP A 54 -6.17 -36.14 -9.91
CA ASP A 54 -7.09 -35.40 -9.05
C ASP A 54 -6.49 -35.19 -7.66
N LEU A 55 -6.67 -33.99 -7.12
CA LEU A 55 -6.38 -33.70 -5.72
C LEU A 55 -7.66 -33.93 -4.91
N GLU A 56 -7.65 -34.93 -4.05
CA GLU A 56 -8.71 -35.09 -3.05
C GLU A 56 -8.76 -33.86 -2.14
N LEU A 57 -9.95 -33.30 -1.89
CA LEU A 57 -10.14 -32.16 -0.98
C LEU A 57 -10.94 -32.57 0.24
N CYS A 58 -10.55 -32.09 1.42
CA CYS A 58 -11.26 -32.26 2.67
C CYS A 58 -11.81 -30.90 3.15
N THR A 59 -13.08 -30.86 3.56
CA THR A 59 -13.74 -29.64 4.03
C THR A 59 -12.94 -28.99 5.17
N ASN A 60 -12.80 -27.65 5.11
CA ASN A 60 -11.97 -26.82 5.99
C ASN A 60 -10.45 -26.97 5.84
N GLU A 61 -9.96 -27.79 4.91
CA GLU A 61 -8.56 -27.77 4.51
C GLU A 61 -8.28 -26.48 3.70
N VAL A 62 -7.02 -26.04 3.70
CA VAL A 62 -6.57 -24.92 2.87
C VAL A 62 -5.69 -25.45 1.76
N VAL A 63 -6.07 -25.13 0.53
CA VAL A 63 -5.34 -25.49 -0.69
C VAL A 63 -4.65 -24.26 -1.26
N ASP A 64 -3.37 -24.37 -1.57
CA ASP A 64 -2.63 -23.34 -2.30
C ASP A 64 -2.84 -23.54 -3.80
N VAL A 65 -3.60 -22.64 -4.44
CA VAL A 65 -3.95 -22.75 -5.87
C VAL A 65 -2.82 -22.21 -6.73
N SER A 66 -2.17 -23.09 -7.49
CA SER A 66 -1.09 -22.73 -8.41
C SER A 66 -1.61 -22.28 -9.79
N VAL A 67 -2.74 -22.83 -10.25
CA VAL A 67 -3.32 -22.51 -11.56
C VAL A 67 -4.85 -22.43 -11.47
N GLU A 68 -5.42 -21.31 -11.94
CA GLU A 68 -6.86 -21.13 -12.11
C GLU A 68 -7.22 -21.30 -13.60
N ASN A 69 -7.83 -22.43 -13.99
CA ASN A 69 -8.17 -22.72 -15.39
C ASN A 69 -9.67 -23.00 -15.58
N GLY A 70 -10.47 -21.93 -15.58
CA GLY A 70 -11.93 -22.02 -15.74
C GLY A 70 -12.55 -22.79 -14.58
N ASP A 71 -13.25 -23.87 -14.88
CA ASP A 71 -13.97 -24.68 -13.89
C ASP A 71 -13.06 -25.65 -13.11
N TRP A 72 -11.78 -25.77 -13.49
CA TRP A 72 -10.82 -26.66 -12.84
C TRP A 72 -9.57 -25.92 -12.42
N PHE A 73 -9.22 -26.06 -11.15
CA PHE A 73 -8.00 -25.49 -10.58
C PHE A 73 -6.96 -26.59 -10.38
N THR A 74 -5.70 -26.19 -10.34
CA THR A 74 -4.57 -27.01 -9.87
C THR A 74 -4.03 -26.37 -8.62
N GLY A 75 -3.75 -27.17 -7.59
CA GLY A 75 -3.21 -26.68 -6.34
C GLY A 75 -2.63 -27.79 -5.50
N SER A 76 -2.23 -27.44 -4.29
CA SER A 76 -1.60 -28.38 -3.37
C SER A 76 -1.99 -28.19 -1.92
N VAL A 77 -1.96 -29.27 -1.18
CA VAL A 77 -2.16 -29.33 0.28
C VAL A 77 -0.97 -30.03 0.93
N MET A 78 -0.74 -29.74 2.21
CA MET A 78 0.26 -30.45 3.02
C MET A 78 -0.44 -31.53 3.84
N ARG A 79 -0.02 -32.78 3.70
CA ARG A 79 -0.56 -33.92 4.45
C ARG A 79 0.59 -34.77 4.96
N GLU A 80 0.62 -35.02 6.26
CA GLU A 80 1.66 -35.83 6.92
C GLU A 80 3.09 -35.36 6.62
N GLY A 81 3.28 -34.05 6.40
CA GLY A 81 4.57 -33.45 6.06
C GLY A 81 4.97 -33.52 4.58
N GLU A 82 4.12 -34.06 3.71
CA GLU A 82 4.35 -34.13 2.27
C GLU A 82 3.39 -33.20 1.50
N LYS A 83 3.91 -32.62 0.41
CA LYS A 83 3.12 -31.80 -0.51
C LYS A 83 2.40 -32.72 -1.48
N VAL A 84 1.07 -32.71 -1.44
CA VAL A 84 0.20 -33.42 -2.38
C VAL A 84 -0.39 -32.42 -3.36
N GLU A 85 -0.28 -32.68 -4.67
CA GLU A 85 -0.68 -31.75 -5.73
C GLU A 85 -1.57 -32.47 -6.75
N GLY A 86 -2.52 -31.73 -7.31
CA GLY A 86 -3.43 -32.25 -8.33
C GLY A 86 -4.52 -31.25 -8.71
N MET A 87 -5.45 -31.71 -9.55
CA MET A 87 -6.57 -30.91 -10.06
C MET A 87 -7.85 -31.12 -9.25
N PHE A 88 -8.67 -30.08 -9.16
CA PHE A 88 -9.97 -30.15 -8.50
C PHE A 88 -10.94 -29.10 -9.10
N PRO A 89 -12.26 -29.29 -8.96
CA PRO A 89 -13.21 -28.33 -9.52
C PRO A 89 -13.27 -27.04 -8.70
N ALA A 90 -13.29 -25.89 -9.37
CA ALA A 90 -13.21 -24.56 -8.77
C ALA A 90 -14.33 -24.28 -7.74
N ASN A 91 -15.51 -24.85 -7.95
CA ASN A 91 -16.69 -24.64 -7.09
C ASN A 91 -16.62 -25.35 -5.73
N PHE A 92 -15.57 -26.13 -5.45
CA PHE A 92 -15.34 -26.78 -4.15
C PHE A 92 -14.54 -25.92 -3.19
N VAL A 93 -14.04 -24.78 -3.65
CA VAL A 93 -13.14 -23.92 -2.89
C VAL A 93 -13.60 -22.47 -2.91
N THR A 94 -13.26 -21.71 -1.86
CA THR A 94 -13.49 -20.27 -1.77
C THR A 94 -12.17 -19.57 -1.53
N LYS A 95 -11.86 -18.55 -2.34
CA LYS A 95 -10.61 -17.78 -2.21
C LYS A 95 -10.54 -17.19 -0.80
N MET A 96 -9.45 -17.46 -0.08
CA MET A 96 -9.22 -16.80 1.19
C MET A 96 -8.73 -15.39 0.90
N GLU A 97 -9.46 -14.39 1.38
CA GLU A 97 -8.92 -13.05 1.46
C GLU A 97 -7.82 -13.06 2.54
N VAL A 98 -6.58 -13.25 2.11
CA VAL A 98 -5.43 -12.95 2.95
C VAL A 98 -5.39 -11.44 3.06
N ASP A 99 -5.71 -10.92 4.24
CA ASP A 99 -5.61 -9.49 4.56
C ASP A 99 -4.13 -9.11 4.62
N VAL A 100 -3.50 -9.02 3.45
CA VAL A 100 -2.12 -8.56 3.30
C VAL A 100 -2.12 -7.08 3.69
N PRO A 101 -1.41 -6.69 4.74
CA PRO A 101 -1.41 -5.30 5.17
C PRO A 101 -0.78 -4.43 4.08
N VAL A 102 -1.37 -3.26 3.87
CA VAL A 102 -0.81 -2.23 2.99
C VAL A 102 0.58 -1.82 3.50
N ASP A 103 1.54 -1.63 2.60
CA ASP A 103 2.89 -1.24 3.03
C ASP A 103 3.06 0.28 3.18
N ILE A 104 2.44 1.05 2.28
CA ILE A 104 2.49 2.51 2.26
C ILE A 104 1.08 3.07 2.01
N PHE A 105 0.67 4.02 2.85
CA PHE A 105 -0.48 4.89 2.58
C PHE A 105 0.02 6.27 2.17
N ALA A 106 -0.34 6.72 0.97
CA ALA A 106 -0.16 8.10 0.52
C ALA A 106 -1.54 8.77 0.41
N ILE A 107 -1.78 9.80 1.21
CA ILE A 107 -3.10 10.41 1.39
C ILE A 107 -2.99 11.90 1.09
N GLY A 108 -3.60 12.32 -0.02
CA GLY A 108 -3.67 13.72 -0.45
C GLY A 108 -5.01 14.34 -0.08
N PHE A 109 -4.99 15.57 0.42
CA PHE A 109 -6.18 16.41 0.64
C PHE A 109 -6.05 17.72 -0.12
N GLU A 110 -7.16 18.16 -0.68
CA GLU A 110 -7.37 19.47 -1.26
C GLU A 110 -8.34 20.29 -0.39
N GLU A 111 -8.30 21.62 -0.52
CA GLU A 111 -9.17 22.55 0.21
C GLU A 111 -9.13 22.42 1.74
N MET A 112 -7.99 22.00 2.31
CA MET A 112 -7.83 21.81 3.76
C MET A 112 -8.08 23.08 4.60
N VAL A 113 -7.97 24.27 3.98
CA VAL A 113 -8.17 25.57 4.63
C VAL A 113 -9.03 26.49 3.78
N GLU A 114 -9.82 27.33 4.44
CA GLU A 114 -10.55 28.40 3.76
C GLU A 114 -9.61 29.38 3.07
N LEU A 115 -9.99 29.80 1.87
CA LEU A 115 -9.18 30.72 1.08
C LEU A 115 -9.39 32.16 1.54
N ASN A 116 -8.42 32.66 2.28
CA ASN A 116 -8.28 34.08 2.58
C ASN A 116 -6.81 34.50 2.49
N ALA A 117 -6.56 35.81 2.40
CA ALA A 117 -5.20 36.34 2.26
C ALA A 117 -4.26 35.92 3.41
N GLY A 118 -4.81 35.75 4.62
CA GLY A 118 -4.06 35.25 5.77
C GLY A 118 -3.57 33.82 5.57
N ASN A 119 -4.46 32.91 5.15
CA ASN A 119 -4.13 31.50 4.93
C ASN A 119 -3.21 31.27 3.72
N ILE A 120 -3.19 32.16 2.73
CA ILE A 120 -2.26 32.07 1.58
C ILE A 120 -0.83 32.44 1.99
N VAL A 121 -0.68 33.37 2.95
CA VAL A 121 0.62 33.92 3.38
C VAL A 121 1.16 33.21 4.63
N ASN A 122 0.27 32.80 5.54
CA ASN A 122 0.58 32.19 6.82
C ASN A 122 -0.40 31.05 7.14
N THR A 123 -0.26 29.94 6.41
CA THR A 123 -1.08 28.75 6.61
C THR A 123 -0.75 28.10 7.96
N SER A 124 -1.76 27.94 8.81
CA SER A 124 -1.60 27.22 10.08
C SER A 124 -1.41 25.73 9.84
N GLN A 125 -0.38 25.13 10.45
CA GLN A 125 -0.14 23.69 10.42
C GLN A 125 -1.00 22.91 11.43
N ALA A 126 -1.82 23.57 12.25
CA ALA A 126 -2.62 22.89 13.28
C ALA A 126 -3.58 21.85 12.69
N ASN A 127 -4.24 22.18 11.57
CA ASN A 127 -5.12 21.24 10.87
C ASN A 127 -4.32 20.07 10.30
N GLN A 128 -3.15 20.36 9.71
CA GLN A 128 -2.29 19.33 9.14
C GLN A 128 -1.82 18.33 10.20
N GLN A 129 -1.46 18.79 11.40
CA GLN A 129 -1.09 17.94 12.53
C GLN A 129 -2.27 17.14 13.10
N ALA A 130 -3.45 17.75 13.23
CA ALA A 130 -4.64 17.07 13.71
C ALA A 130 -5.05 15.92 12.78
N TRP A 131 -5.00 16.16 11.47
CA TRP A 131 -5.25 15.12 10.46
C TRP A 131 -4.20 14.02 10.46
N ALA A 132 -2.90 14.35 10.60
CA ALA A 132 -1.86 13.34 10.72
C ALA A 132 -2.14 12.35 11.87
N GLN A 133 -2.57 12.86 13.03
CA GLN A 133 -2.88 12.04 14.20
C GLN A 133 -4.11 11.13 13.97
N GLU A 134 -5.20 11.67 13.43
CA GLU A 134 -6.41 10.87 13.20
C GLU A 134 -6.21 9.85 12.07
N LEU A 135 -5.47 10.21 11.01
CA LEU A 135 -5.10 9.28 9.94
C LEU A 135 -4.26 8.14 10.49
N GLN A 136 -3.19 8.43 11.25
CA GLN A 136 -2.34 7.40 11.83
C GLN A 136 -3.13 6.44 12.72
N LYS A 137 -4.01 6.98 13.57
CA LYS A 137 -4.89 6.18 14.43
C LYS A 137 -5.85 5.31 13.62
N THR A 138 -6.39 5.83 12.52
CA THR A 138 -7.38 5.13 11.68
C THR A 138 -6.74 4.00 10.88
N ILE A 139 -5.60 4.24 10.24
CA ILE A 139 -4.91 3.22 9.44
C ILE A 139 -4.22 2.17 10.32
N SER A 140 -3.89 2.52 11.57
CA SER A 140 -3.17 1.63 12.49
C SER A 140 -4.04 0.69 13.32
N VAL A 141 -5.29 0.43 12.89
CA VAL A 141 -6.21 -0.45 13.63
C VAL A 141 -5.75 -1.91 13.63
N LYS A 142 -5.20 -2.39 12.51
CA LYS A 142 -4.77 -3.79 12.33
C LYS A 142 -3.25 -3.98 12.34
N CYS A 143 -2.50 -2.94 11.98
CA CYS A 143 -1.04 -2.97 11.85
C CYS A 143 -0.48 -1.60 12.23
N ASP A 144 0.71 -1.52 12.80
CA ASP A 144 1.31 -0.23 13.15
C ASP A 144 1.84 0.50 11.89
N TYR A 145 1.45 1.76 11.72
CA TYR A 145 2.00 2.67 10.72
C TYR A 145 2.65 3.89 11.36
N GLU A 146 3.69 4.40 10.72
CA GLU A 146 4.40 5.61 11.11
C GLU A 146 4.32 6.65 10.01
N LEU A 147 4.11 7.91 10.39
CA LEU A 147 4.18 9.03 9.46
C LEU A 147 5.64 9.22 9.03
N VAL A 148 5.90 8.97 7.75
CA VAL A 148 7.22 9.12 7.14
C VAL A 148 7.47 10.55 6.71
N GLY A 149 6.47 11.18 6.10
CA GLY A 149 6.57 12.56 5.63
C GLY A 149 5.19 13.17 5.42
N SER A 150 5.10 14.48 5.63
CA SER A 150 3.91 15.24 5.32
C SER A 150 4.23 16.69 5.06
N GLU A 151 3.46 17.34 4.19
CA GLU A 151 3.61 18.76 3.93
C GLU A 151 2.31 19.36 3.42
N GLN A 152 2.13 20.66 3.71
CA GLN A 152 0.97 21.44 3.31
C GLN A 152 1.38 22.65 2.48
N LEU A 153 0.82 22.75 1.27
CA LEU A 153 0.87 23.92 0.41
C LEU A 153 -0.51 24.59 0.36
N VAL A 154 -0.74 25.58 1.23
CA VAL A 154 -2.02 26.28 1.35
C VAL A 154 -3.17 25.29 1.60
N GLY A 155 -3.99 24.97 0.59
CA GLY A 155 -5.10 24.02 0.70
C GLY A 155 -4.72 22.59 0.33
N VAL A 156 -3.56 22.36 -0.28
CA VAL A 156 -3.07 21.04 -0.71
C VAL A 156 -2.22 20.44 0.39
N CYS A 157 -2.45 19.21 0.79
CA CYS A 157 -1.64 18.53 1.78
C CYS A 157 -1.43 17.07 1.39
N LEU A 158 -0.24 16.55 1.64
CA LEU A 158 0.09 15.15 1.40
C LEU A 158 0.67 14.54 2.67
N TYR A 159 0.21 13.33 3.00
CA TYR A 159 0.76 12.49 4.05
C TYR A 159 1.23 11.18 3.45
N VAL A 160 2.42 10.72 3.85
CA VAL A 160 2.94 9.39 3.52
C VAL A 160 3.21 8.65 4.82
N PHE A 161 2.50 7.55 5.02
CA PHE A 161 2.70 6.63 6.13
C PHE A 161 3.29 5.33 5.58
N ALA A 162 4.20 4.72 6.34
CA ALA A 162 4.71 3.38 6.05
C ALA A 162 4.43 2.45 7.23
N ARG A 163 4.20 1.18 6.94
CA ARG A 163 4.12 0.14 7.97
C ARG A 163 5.42 0.15 8.79
N LYS A 164 5.33 0.03 10.11
CA LYS A 164 6.43 0.30 11.04
C LYS A 164 7.74 -0.46 10.78
N PRO A 165 7.75 -1.75 10.39
CA PRO A 165 9.01 -2.43 10.01
C PRO A 165 9.64 -1.84 8.74
N LEU A 166 8.83 -1.29 7.83
CA LEU A 166 9.28 -0.68 6.59
C LEU A 166 9.76 0.77 6.77
N SER A 167 9.20 1.51 7.73
CA SER A 167 9.61 2.90 7.99
C SER A 167 11.11 3.01 8.31
N LEU A 168 11.67 2.00 8.99
CA LEU A 168 13.11 1.88 9.30
C LEU A 168 14.00 1.78 8.05
N HIS A 169 13.43 1.38 6.91
CA HIS A 169 14.13 1.19 5.64
C HIS A 169 13.91 2.35 4.67
N VAL A 170 13.17 3.38 5.08
CA VAL A 170 13.01 4.61 4.31
C VAL A 170 14.27 5.47 4.41
N ARG A 171 14.78 5.87 3.25
CA ARG A 171 15.99 6.69 3.09
C ARG A 171 15.74 7.81 2.08
N ASP A 172 16.65 8.79 2.05
CA ASP A 172 16.64 9.90 1.08
C ASP A 172 15.27 10.62 0.98
N LEU A 173 14.56 10.74 2.10
CA LEU A 173 13.29 11.47 2.17
C LEU A 173 13.50 12.93 1.75
N SER A 174 12.71 13.38 0.78
CA SER A 174 12.77 14.74 0.26
C SER A 174 11.36 15.21 -0.07
N ILE A 175 11.01 16.39 0.43
CA ILE A 175 9.72 17.01 0.20
C ILE A 175 9.94 18.24 -0.68
N CYS A 176 9.07 18.45 -1.65
CA CYS A 176 9.09 19.61 -2.51
C CYS A 176 7.66 20.09 -2.78
N THR A 177 7.48 21.39 -2.95
CA THR A 177 6.19 21.99 -3.29
C THR A 177 6.32 22.85 -4.53
N ALA A 178 5.27 22.87 -5.35
CA ALA A 178 5.21 23.70 -6.55
C ALA A 178 3.91 24.50 -6.49
N LYS A 179 4.02 25.82 -6.27
CA LYS A 179 2.87 26.75 -6.38
C LYS A 179 2.55 26.99 -7.85
N THR A 180 1.29 26.89 -8.21
CA THR A 180 0.78 27.24 -9.53
C THR A 180 -0.37 28.27 -9.42
N GLY A 181 -0.77 28.86 -10.55
CA GLY A 181 -1.74 29.95 -10.60
C GLY A 181 -1.12 31.36 -10.60
N MET A 182 -1.74 32.28 -11.35
CA MET A 182 -1.28 33.66 -11.59
C MET A 182 0.22 33.80 -11.92
N GLY A 183 0.77 32.92 -12.76
CA GLY A 183 2.20 32.95 -13.13
C GLY A 183 3.14 32.41 -12.04
N GLY A 184 2.64 31.57 -11.13
CA GLY A 184 3.43 30.88 -10.11
C GLY A 184 3.80 31.73 -8.88
N THR A 185 3.24 32.95 -8.77
CA THR A 185 3.56 33.91 -7.68
C THR A 185 2.47 34.05 -6.63
N THR A 186 1.21 33.70 -6.93
CA THR A 186 0.11 33.83 -5.96
C THR A 186 -1.01 32.84 -6.32
N GLY A 187 -1.24 31.86 -5.47
CA GLY A 187 -2.25 30.84 -5.73
C GLY A 187 -2.34 29.82 -4.61
N ASN A 188 -3.55 29.28 -4.44
CA ASN A 188 -3.85 28.12 -3.61
C ASN A 188 -3.78 26.81 -4.41
N LYS A 189 -3.40 26.89 -5.69
CA LYS A 189 -3.18 25.77 -6.58
C LYS A 189 -1.71 25.38 -6.56
N GLY A 190 -1.45 24.14 -6.96
CA GLY A 190 -0.11 23.60 -7.01
C GLY A 190 -0.07 22.16 -6.56
N ALA A 191 1.11 21.72 -6.13
CA ALA A 191 1.31 20.36 -5.67
C ALA A 191 2.28 20.27 -4.49
N VAL A 192 2.07 19.22 -3.71
CA VAL A 192 3.03 18.69 -2.74
C VAL A 192 3.57 17.37 -3.30
N GLY A 193 4.89 17.27 -3.37
CA GLY A 193 5.61 16.06 -3.74
C GLY A 193 6.43 15.52 -2.57
N ILE A 194 6.36 14.21 -2.31
CA ILE A 194 7.18 13.51 -1.32
C ILE A 194 7.92 12.38 -2.04
N SER A 195 9.24 12.54 -2.13
CA SER A 195 10.20 11.54 -2.64
C SER A 195 10.78 10.77 -1.47
N LEU A 196 10.92 9.46 -1.61
CA LEU A 196 11.67 8.62 -0.69
C LEU A 196 12.30 7.43 -1.43
N THR A 197 13.28 6.79 -0.79
CA THR A 197 13.85 5.51 -1.25
C THR A 197 13.50 4.46 -0.22
N LEU A 198 12.71 3.46 -0.60
CA LEU A 198 12.41 2.30 0.24
C LEU A 198 13.26 1.13 -0.24
N PHE A 199 14.13 0.60 0.64
CA PHE A 199 15.18 -0.34 0.25
C PHE A 199 16.00 0.19 -0.93
N ASN A 200 15.83 -0.35 -2.13
CA ASN A 200 16.56 0.02 -3.34
C ASN A 200 15.67 0.69 -4.41
N SER A 201 14.39 0.92 -4.10
CA SER A 201 13.42 1.50 -5.02
C SER A 201 13.11 2.94 -4.62
N SER A 202 13.21 3.85 -5.58
CA SER A 202 12.83 5.24 -5.43
C SER A 202 11.35 5.44 -5.75
N LEU A 203 10.63 6.06 -4.83
CA LEU A 203 9.19 6.31 -4.89
C LEU A 203 8.94 7.82 -4.80
N CYS A 204 8.01 8.33 -5.60
CA CYS A 204 7.53 9.70 -5.47
C CYS A 204 6.00 9.73 -5.45
N PHE A 205 5.46 10.42 -4.45
CA PHE A 205 4.02 10.65 -4.29
C PHE A 205 3.73 12.13 -4.53
N VAL A 206 2.74 12.44 -5.36
CA VAL A 206 2.33 13.80 -5.69
C VAL A 206 0.83 13.94 -5.46
N CYS A 207 0.44 14.92 -4.66
CA CYS A 207 -0.93 15.41 -4.55
C CYS A 207 -0.96 16.82 -5.13
N SER A 208 -1.84 17.05 -6.11
CA SER A 208 -2.01 18.34 -6.77
C SER A 208 -3.43 18.85 -6.70
N HIS A 209 -3.57 20.17 -6.75
CA HIS A 209 -4.85 20.84 -6.98
C HIS A 209 -4.65 21.84 -8.13
N PHE A 210 -5.17 21.50 -9.30
CA PHE A 210 -5.01 22.27 -10.53
C PHE A 210 -6.06 23.38 -10.68
N ALA A 211 -5.95 24.16 -11.74
CA ALA A 211 -6.89 25.19 -12.13
C ALA A 211 -8.33 24.64 -12.31
N ALA A 212 -9.25 25.18 -11.51
CA ALA A 212 -10.67 24.90 -11.59
C ALA A 212 -11.33 25.58 -12.80
N GLY A 213 -12.48 25.07 -13.23
CA GLY A 213 -13.29 25.61 -14.33
C GLY A 213 -13.32 24.70 -15.55
N GLN A 214 -14.52 24.47 -16.09
CA GLN A 214 -14.74 23.47 -17.14
C GLN A 214 -13.91 23.73 -18.39
N THR A 215 -13.67 25.00 -18.74
CA THR A 215 -12.93 25.40 -19.94
C THR A 215 -11.42 25.55 -19.74
N GLN A 216 -10.92 25.44 -18.50
CA GLN A 216 -9.52 25.75 -18.14
C GLN A 216 -8.55 24.60 -18.44
N ILE A 217 -8.72 23.94 -19.59
CA ILE A 217 -7.89 22.79 -19.99
C ILE A 217 -6.42 23.20 -20.15
N GLN A 218 -6.16 24.32 -20.85
CA GLN A 218 -4.80 24.79 -21.07
C GLN A 218 -4.10 25.18 -19.75
N GLU A 219 -4.81 25.80 -18.82
CA GLU A 219 -4.25 26.15 -17.51
C GLU A 219 -3.89 24.88 -16.71
N ARG A 220 -4.74 23.84 -16.72
CA ARG A 220 -4.40 22.56 -16.07
C ARG A 220 -3.18 21.88 -16.71
N ASN A 221 -3.04 21.96 -18.04
CA ASN A 221 -1.85 21.45 -18.72
C ASN A 221 -0.59 22.26 -18.32
N ASN A 222 -0.71 23.58 -18.22
CA ASN A 222 0.38 24.45 -17.75
C ASN A 222 0.75 24.14 -16.29
N ASP A 223 -0.24 23.92 -15.41
CA ASP A 223 -0.02 23.50 -14.03
C ASP A 223 0.78 22.19 -13.98
N TYR A 224 0.39 21.19 -14.76
CA TYR A 224 1.09 19.90 -14.85
C TYR A 224 2.55 20.08 -15.30
N GLU A 225 2.80 20.85 -16.36
CA GLU A 225 4.15 21.13 -16.86
C GLU A 225 4.99 21.88 -15.80
N GLU A 226 4.40 22.89 -15.16
CA GLU A 226 5.07 23.69 -14.14
C GLU A 226 5.44 22.84 -12.92
N ILE A 227 4.52 22.00 -12.45
CA ILE A 227 4.75 21.08 -11.32
C ILE A 227 5.82 20.06 -11.67
N THR A 228 5.74 19.44 -12.85
CA THR A 228 6.74 18.45 -13.30
C THR A 228 8.14 19.04 -13.35
N ASN A 229 8.28 20.29 -13.78
CA ASN A 229 9.56 20.99 -13.87
C ASN A 229 10.07 21.50 -12.51
N ARG A 230 9.18 21.91 -11.60
CA ARG A 230 9.54 22.51 -10.31
C ARG A 230 9.75 21.50 -9.19
N LEU A 231 9.10 20.33 -9.25
CA LEU A 231 9.32 19.25 -8.29
C LEU A 231 10.68 18.58 -8.53
N VAL A 232 11.71 19.22 -8.00
CA VAL A 232 13.09 18.73 -7.95
C VAL A 232 13.44 18.42 -6.50
N PHE A 233 13.87 17.18 -6.27
CA PHE A 233 14.13 16.63 -4.95
C PHE A 233 15.64 16.63 -4.65
N SER A 234 16.00 16.10 -3.47
CA SER A 234 17.39 15.95 -3.04
C SER A 234 18.28 15.34 -4.13
N LYS A 235 19.56 15.76 -4.17
CA LYS A 235 20.52 15.37 -5.23
C LYS A 235 20.05 15.76 -6.65
N SER A 236 19.20 16.78 -6.77
CA SER A 236 18.67 17.29 -8.04
C SER A 236 17.89 16.23 -8.84
N ARG A 237 17.29 15.24 -8.16
CA ARG A 237 16.44 14.24 -8.80
C ARG A 237 15.14 14.91 -9.26
N SER A 238 14.87 14.89 -10.56
CA SER A 238 13.58 15.32 -11.12
C SER A 238 12.47 14.32 -10.80
N LEU A 239 11.23 14.79 -10.74
CA LEU A 239 10.03 13.98 -10.49
C LEU A 239 10.01 12.67 -11.30
N LEU A 240 10.21 12.74 -12.61
CA LEU A 240 10.10 11.58 -13.51
C LEU A 240 11.32 10.64 -13.49
N CYS A 241 12.33 10.90 -12.65
CA CYS A 241 13.51 10.05 -12.51
C CYS A 241 13.40 9.02 -11.37
N HIS A 242 12.23 8.86 -10.76
CA HIS A 242 11.97 7.81 -9.77
C HIS A 242 11.58 6.51 -10.47
N ASP A 243 11.83 5.38 -9.82
CA ASP A 243 11.38 4.06 -10.32
C ASP A 243 9.85 4.00 -10.38
N TYR A 244 9.18 4.62 -9.39
CA TYR A 244 7.72 4.74 -9.34
C TYR A 244 7.29 6.16 -9.00
N VAL A 245 6.33 6.68 -9.76
CA VAL A 245 5.68 7.97 -9.51
C VAL A 245 4.17 7.73 -9.40
N PHE A 246 3.61 8.13 -8.27
CA PHE A 246 2.17 8.13 -8.01
C PHE A 246 1.71 9.58 -7.98
N TRP A 247 0.78 9.94 -8.86
CA TRP A 247 0.23 11.29 -8.94
C TRP A 247 -1.28 11.24 -8.83
N CYS A 248 -1.84 11.91 -7.84
CA CYS A 248 -3.27 12.08 -7.64
C CYS A 248 -3.65 13.53 -7.28
N GLY A 249 -4.95 13.78 -7.17
CA GLY A 249 -5.54 15.04 -6.72
C GLY A 249 -6.62 15.56 -7.66
N ASP A 250 -7.07 16.79 -7.40
CA ASP A 250 -8.14 17.51 -8.14
C ASP A 250 -7.59 18.37 -9.30
#